data_AF-A0A925GP00-F1
#
_entry.id   AF-A0A925GP00-F1
#
_cell.length_a   1.000
_cell.length_b   1.000
_cell.length_c   1.000
_cell.angle_alpha   90.00
_cell.angle_beta   90.00
_cell.angle_gamma   90.00
#
_symmetry.space_group_name_H-M   'P 1'
#
loop_
_entity.id
_entity.type
_entity.pdbx_description
1 polymer ?
#
loop_
_entity_poly.entity_id
_entity_poly.type
_entity_poly.pdbx_seq_one_letter_code
_entity_poly.pdbx_strand_id
1 'polypeptide(L)'
;MFQHLVPKRLPLSAFERKISPINGVMDEGLIEEIIIRIVKPATRFCIEFGAGNGKDNSHVRNLIVNHGFSALLIEADSRLATQLKTNYQGDSRVQTAEAFIYAETIESLFAAHGVPAEPDFLIIDIDGNDYHVWKSLVN
;
A
#
# COMPACT_ATOMS: atom_id res chain seq x y z
N MET A 1 -13.30 -7.21 27.39
CA MET A 1 -14.00 -7.63 26.16
C MET A 1 -13.18 -8.55 25.24
N PHE A 2 -11.93 -8.91 25.56
CA PHE A 2 -11.09 -9.79 24.69
C PHE A 2 -10.54 -11.06 25.37
N GLN A 3 -11.04 -11.44 26.55
CA GLN A 3 -10.47 -12.57 27.34
C GLN A 3 -10.86 -13.98 26.84
N HIS A 4 -11.62 -14.09 25.73
CA HIS A 4 -12.11 -15.37 25.21
C HIS A 4 -11.80 -15.63 23.73
N LEU A 5 -11.05 -14.75 23.07
CA LEU A 5 -10.61 -15.02 21.70
C LEU A 5 -9.36 -15.90 21.74
N VAL A 6 -9.51 -17.19 21.43
CA VAL A 6 -8.37 -18.03 21.07
C VAL A 6 -7.93 -17.58 19.68
N PRO A 7 -6.70 -17.04 19.49
CA PRO A 7 -6.26 -16.60 18.18
C PRO A 7 -6.24 -17.80 17.23
N LYS A 8 -6.97 -17.71 16.13
CA LYS A 8 -6.87 -18.70 15.07
C LYS A 8 -5.47 -18.58 14.46
N ARG A 9 -4.64 -19.61 14.62
CA ARG A 9 -3.37 -19.68 13.90
C ARG A 9 -3.65 -19.99 12.44
N LEU A 10 -3.31 -19.06 11.56
CA LEU A 10 -3.35 -19.26 10.12
C LEU A 10 -1.92 -19.58 9.64
N PRO A 11 -1.73 -20.59 8.77
CA PRO A 11 -0.42 -20.94 8.24
C PRO A 11 0.00 -19.95 7.14
N LEU A 12 0.17 -18.69 7.51
CA LEU A 12 0.42 -17.58 6.58
C LEU A 12 1.74 -17.73 5.81
N SER A 13 2.73 -18.43 6.38
CA SER A 13 4.00 -18.73 5.71
C SER A 13 3.83 -19.56 4.43
N ALA A 14 2.73 -20.29 4.27
CA ALA A 14 2.43 -21.02 3.03
C ALA A 14 2.12 -20.09 1.84
N PHE A 15 1.92 -18.79 2.11
CA PHE A 15 1.57 -17.76 1.13
C PHE A 15 2.72 -16.79 0.87
N GLU A 16 3.87 -16.94 1.52
CA GLU A 16 5.09 -16.20 1.22
C GLU A 16 5.61 -16.59 -0.16
N ARG A 17 5.28 -15.79 -1.17
CA ARG A 17 5.71 -15.96 -2.55
C ARG A 17 5.66 -14.64 -3.29
N LYS A 18 6.56 -14.51 -4.25
CA LYS A 18 6.49 -13.49 -5.30
C LYS A 18 5.38 -13.85 -6.29
N ILE A 19 4.62 -12.86 -6.70
CA ILE A 19 3.60 -12.99 -7.76
C ILE A 19 4.08 -12.26 -9.01
N SER A 20 4.70 -11.10 -8.85
CA SER A 20 5.26 -10.35 -9.96
C SER A 20 6.45 -11.09 -10.57
N PRO A 21 6.46 -11.32 -11.90
CA PRO A 21 7.45 -12.17 -12.56
C PRO A 21 8.85 -11.56 -12.60
N ILE A 22 8.95 -10.23 -12.47
CA ILE A 22 10.21 -9.47 -12.46
C ILE A 22 10.17 -8.55 -11.25
N ASN A 23 11.23 -8.57 -10.43
CA ASN A 23 11.43 -7.70 -9.27
C ASN A 23 10.27 -7.65 -8.25
N GLY A 24 9.48 -8.72 -8.12
CA GLY A 24 8.48 -8.86 -7.06
C GLY A 24 9.10 -9.06 -5.66
N VAL A 25 8.30 -8.79 -4.63
CA VAL A 25 8.63 -8.99 -3.20
C VAL A 25 7.93 -10.23 -2.63
N MET A 26 8.51 -10.84 -1.59
CA MET A 26 8.08 -12.16 -1.10
C MET A 26 6.71 -12.15 -0.43
N ASP A 27 6.27 -10.98 0.03
CA ASP A 27 5.01 -10.79 0.73
C ASP A 27 3.82 -10.54 -0.20
N GLU A 28 3.99 -10.46 -1.53
CA GLU A 28 2.86 -10.27 -2.47
C GLU A 28 1.77 -11.32 -2.28
N GLY A 29 2.15 -12.60 -2.15
CA GLY A 29 1.22 -13.69 -1.89
C GLY A 29 0.59 -13.66 -0.51
N LEU A 30 1.33 -13.15 0.48
CA LEU A 30 0.83 -12.98 1.85
C LEU A 30 -0.18 -11.83 1.94
N ILE A 31 0.13 -10.70 1.30
CA ILE A 31 -0.76 -9.54 1.20
C ILE A 31 -2.03 -9.93 0.45
N GLU A 32 -1.90 -10.63 -0.69
CA GLU A 32 -3.07 -11.16 -1.41
C GLU A 32 -3.94 -12.02 -0.50
N GLU A 33 -3.35 -12.96 0.22
CA GLU A 33 -4.04 -13.85 1.13
C GLU A 33 -4.77 -13.09 2.24
N ILE A 34 -4.09 -12.16 2.90
CA ILE A 34 -4.67 -11.37 3.99
C ILE A 34 -5.78 -10.47 3.46
N ILE A 35 -5.52 -9.66 2.44
CA ILE A 35 -6.45 -8.64 1.99
C ILE A 35 -7.64 -9.29 1.28
N ILE A 36 -7.41 -10.18 0.32
CA ILE A 36 -8.49 -10.72 -0.52
C ILE A 36 -9.31 -11.78 0.22
N ARG A 37 -8.69 -12.68 0.99
CA ARG A 37 -9.41 -13.80 1.62
C ARG A 37 -9.87 -13.51 3.05
N ILE A 38 -9.04 -12.85 3.85
CA ILE A 38 -9.30 -12.66 5.29
C ILE A 38 -10.04 -11.36 5.55
N VAL A 39 -9.48 -10.23 5.13
CA VAL A 39 -10.07 -8.89 5.33
C VAL A 39 -11.33 -8.74 4.47
N LYS A 40 -11.25 -9.14 3.20
CA LYS A 40 -12.28 -8.97 2.16
C LYS A 40 -12.58 -7.48 1.93
N PRO A 41 -11.89 -6.83 0.97
CA PRO A 41 -11.91 -5.38 0.82
C PRO A 41 -13.29 -4.88 0.42
N ALA A 42 -13.70 -3.77 1.02
CA ALA A 42 -14.93 -3.06 0.68
C ALA A 42 -14.66 -1.96 -0.35
N THR A 43 -13.62 -1.16 -0.14
CA THR A 43 -13.33 0.03 -0.95
C THR A 43 -12.47 -0.28 -2.18
N ARG A 44 -11.68 -1.35 -2.11
CA ARG A 44 -10.58 -1.68 -3.03
C ARG A 44 -9.62 -0.52 -3.25
N PHE A 45 -9.19 0.11 -2.16
CA PHE A 45 -8.20 1.18 -2.19
C PHE A 45 -6.98 0.82 -1.35
N CYS A 46 -5.79 0.93 -1.94
CA CYS A 46 -4.53 0.70 -1.25
C CYS A 46 -3.59 1.90 -1.31
N ILE A 47 -2.72 2.03 -0.32
CA ILE A 47 -1.74 3.11 -0.22
C ILE A 47 -0.37 2.50 0.03
N GLU A 48 0.64 2.99 -0.68
CA GLU A 48 2.03 2.61 -0.48
C GLU A 48 2.89 3.87 -0.33
N PHE A 49 3.56 4.00 0.82
CA PHE A 49 4.63 4.97 1.02
C PHE A 49 5.96 4.34 0.62
N GLY A 50 6.88 5.12 0.06
CA GLY A 50 8.14 4.60 -0.45
C GLY A 50 7.94 3.73 -1.70
N ALA A 51 7.01 4.12 -2.58
CA ALA A 51 6.57 3.28 -3.70
C ALA A 51 7.64 3.06 -4.79
N GLY A 52 8.77 3.76 -4.73
CA GLY A 52 9.83 3.68 -5.74
C GLY A 52 9.30 4.02 -7.13
N ASN A 53 9.53 3.14 -8.11
CA ASN A 53 8.95 3.27 -9.44
C ASN A 53 7.56 2.62 -9.59
N GLY A 54 7.03 2.07 -8.49
CA GLY A 54 5.74 1.38 -8.36
C GLY A 54 5.62 0.07 -9.13
N LYS A 55 6.72 -0.44 -9.68
CA LYS A 55 6.78 -1.75 -10.36
C LYS A 55 7.74 -2.69 -9.65
N ASP A 56 8.97 -2.25 -9.48
CA ASP A 56 10.02 -2.99 -8.80
C ASP A 56 9.82 -2.87 -7.30
N ASN A 57 9.88 -3.99 -6.59
CA ASN A 57 9.71 -4.11 -5.15
C ASN A 57 8.42 -3.49 -4.58
N SER A 58 7.39 -3.25 -5.40
CA SER A 58 6.11 -2.74 -4.90
C SER A 58 5.33 -3.85 -4.21
N HIS A 59 4.81 -3.54 -3.03
CA HIS A 59 4.02 -4.42 -2.18
C HIS A 59 2.54 -4.45 -2.60
N VAL A 60 2.05 -3.38 -3.26
CA VAL A 60 0.64 -3.26 -3.66
C VAL A 60 0.37 -3.51 -5.13
N ARG A 61 1.42 -3.64 -5.96
CA ARG A 61 1.28 -3.83 -7.41
C ARG A 61 0.34 -5.00 -7.77
N ASN A 62 0.45 -6.12 -7.05
CA ASN A 62 -0.43 -7.27 -7.26
C ASN A 62 -1.91 -6.91 -7.05
N LEU A 63 -2.23 -6.13 -6.01
CA LEU A 63 -3.59 -5.68 -5.74
C LEU A 63 -4.14 -4.79 -6.87
N ILE A 64 -3.31 -3.89 -7.40
CA ILE A 64 -3.68 -2.99 -8.50
C ILE A 64 -3.93 -3.77 -9.80
N VAL A 65 -2.96 -4.59 -10.19
CA VAL A 65 -2.93 -5.25 -11.51
C VAL A 65 -3.90 -6.42 -11.57
N ASN A 66 -3.94 -7.26 -10.52
CA ASN A 66 -4.69 -8.51 -10.56
C ASN A 66 -6.01 -8.47 -9.77
N HIS A 67 -6.17 -7.54 -8.83
CA HIS A 67 -7.35 -7.46 -7.96
C HIS A 67 -8.16 -6.17 -8.10
N GLY A 68 -7.78 -5.31 -9.06
CA GLY A 68 -8.57 -4.15 -9.46
C GLY A 68 -8.57 -2.99 -8.47
N PHE A 69 -7.58 -2.90 -7.58
CA PHE A 69 -7.51 -1.81 -6.60
C PHE A 69 -7.19 -0.47 -7.25
N SER A 70 -7.82 0.58 -6.73
CA SER A 70 -7.31 1.95 -6.83
C SER A 70 -6.20 2.18 -5.84
N ALA A 71 -5.28 3.09 -6.15
CA ALA A 71 -4.13 3.32 -5.28
C ALA A 71 -3.68 4.78 -5.21
N LEU A 72 -3.11 5.14 -4.06
CA LEU A 72 -2.21 6.28 -3.91
C LEU A 72 -0.79 5.75 -3.65
N LEU A 73 0.12 6.04 -4.57
CA LEU A 73 1.54 5.65 -4.49
C LEU A 73 2.38 6.89 -4.27
N ILE A 74 3.18 6.91 -3.19
CA ILE A 74 3.92 8.11 -2.76
C ILE A 74 5.41 7.80 -2.70
N GLU A 75 6.21 8.64 -3.36
CA GLU A 75 7.66 8.50 -3.45
C GLU A 75 8.34 9.86 -3.28
N ALA A 76 9.44 9.94 -2.54
CA ALA A 76 10.14 11.19 -2.24
C ALA A 76 11.33 11.45 -3.19
N ASP A 77 11.96 10.41 -3.72
CA ASP A 77 13.04 10.54 -4.71
C ASP A 77 12.47 10.96 -6.07
N SER A 78 12.81 12.16 -6.52
CA SER A 78 12.26 12.74 -7.75
C SER A 78 12.49 11.88 -9.01
N ARG A 79 13.60 11.13 -9.07
CA ARG A 79 13.89 10.25 -10.20
C ARG A 79 12.94 9.05 -10.20
N LEU A 80 12.75 8.40 -9.05
CA LEU A 80 11.81 7.30 -8.89
C LEU A 80 10.36 7.78 -9.06
N ALA A 81 9.98 8.92 -8.48
CA ALA A 81 8.67 9.52 -8.64
C ALA A 81 8.33 9.84 -10.12
N THR A 82 9.31 10.31 -10.89
CA THR A 82 9.15 10.50 -12.35
C THR A 82 8.90 9.17 -13.08
N GLN A 83 9.63 8.12 -12.71
CA GLN A 83 9.42 6.78 -13.25
C GLN A 83 8.06 6.20 -12.85
N LEU A 84 7.65 6.37 -11.60
CA LEU A 84 6.36 5.98 -11.05
C LEU A 84 5.20 6.61 -11.84
N LYS A 85 5.24 7.93 -12.00
CA LYS A 85 4.26 8.67 -12.80
C LYS A 85 4.19 8.18 -14.25
N THR A 86 5.35 7.92 -14.85
CA THR A 86 5.43 7.38 -16.23
C THR A 86 4.87 5.95 -16.29
N ASN A 87 5.18 5.12 -15.30
CA ASN A 87 4.80 3.70 -15.24
C ASN A 87 3.29 3.48 -15.10
N TYR A 88 2.60 4.41 -14.46
CA TYR A 88 1.13 4.40 -14.28
C TYR A 88 0.43 5.45 -15.15
N GLN A 89 1.13 6.05 -16.12
CA GLN A 89 0.52 7.00 -17.03
C GLN A 89 -0.63 6.33 -17.80
N GLY A 90 -1.84 6.85 -17.62
CA GLY A 90 -3.05 6.35 -18.28
C GLY A 90 -3.83 5.31 -17.48
N ASP A 91 -3.34 4.84 -16.32
CA ASP A 91 -4.15 4.06 -15.39
C ASP A 91 -4.90 5.01 -14.45
N SER A 92 -6.18 5.25 -14.75
CA SER A 92 -7.02 6.18 -13.97
C SER A 92 -7.29 5.71 -12.53
N ARG A 93 -6.92 4.48 -12.17
CA ARG A 93 -7.09 3.94 -10.82
C ARG A 93 -5.94 4.34 -9.90
N VAL A 94 -4.79 4.73 -10.45
CA VAL A 94 -3.56 4.97 -9.68
C VAL A 94 -3.22 6.46 -9.69
N GLN A 95 -3.17 7.03 -8.49
CA GLN A 95 -2.64 8.35 -8.23
C GLN A 95 -1.20 8.23 -7.74
N THR A 96 -0.33 9.12 -8.22
CA THR A 96 1.09 9.14 -7.86
C THR A 96 1.45 10.50 -7.29
N ALA A 97 2.12 10.54 -6.14
CA ALA A 97 2.56 11.78 -5.51
C ALA A 97 4.08 11.77 -5.30
N GLU A 98 4.76 12.85 -5.71
CA GLU A 98 6.13 13.12 -5.31
C GLU A 98 6.11 13.92 -4.00
N ALA A 99 6.37 13.26 -2.87
CA ALA A 99 6.30 13.91 -1.57
C ALA A 99 7.11 13.18 -0.49
N PHE A 100 7.72 13.94 0.41
CA PHE A 100 8.16 13.41 1.70
C PHE A 100 6.97 13.24 2.64
N ILE A 101 6.94 12.11 3.35
CA ILE A 101 5.90 11.81 4.33
C ILE A 101 6.28 12.38 5.70
N TYR A 102 5.43 13.26 6.22
CA TYR A 102 5.54 13.78 7.58
C TYR A 102 4.24 13.57 8.34
N ALA A 103 4.34 13.40 9.65
CA ALA A 103 3.19 13.16 10.51
C ALA A 103 2.19 14.33 10.47
N GLU A 104 2.71 15.55 10.30
CA GLU A 104 1.94 16.79 10.28
C GLU A 104 1.20 17.03 8.95
N THR A 105 1.64 16.39 7.87
CA THR A 105 1.15 16.69 6.51
C THR A 105 0.41 15.53 5.84
N ILE A 106 0.52 14.30 6.36
CA ILE A 106 -0.03 13.11 5.71
C ILE A 106 -1.55 13.20 5.47
N GLU A 107 -2.30 13.74 6.42
CA GLU A 107 -3.76 13.91 6.29
C GLU A 107 -4.14 14.92 5.19
N SER A 108 -3.37 15.99 5.05
CA SER A 108 -3.57 16.96 3.97
C SER A 108 -3.29 16.31 2.61
N LEU A 109 -2.28 15.44 2.55
CA LEU A 109 -1.92 14.69 1.35
C LEU A 109 -3.03 13.69 0.97
N PHE A 110 -3.62 13.01 1.97
CA PHE A 110 -4.76 12.11 1.78
C PHE A 110 -5.99 12.85 1.25
N ALA A 111 -6.34 13.99 1.85
CA ALA A 111 -7.44 14.82 1.41
C ALA A 111 -7.24 15.33 -0.04
N ALA A 112 -6.03 15.77 -0.38
CA ALA A 112 -5.69 16.25 -1.72
C ALA A 112 -5.83 15.19 -2.82
N HIS A 113 -5.65 13.91 -2.47
CA HIS A 113 -5.77 12.78 -3.39
C HIS A 113 -7.12 12.03 -3.24
N GLY A 114 -8.05 12.55 -2.44
CA GLY A 114 -9.36 11.92 -2.24
C GLY A 114 -9.25 10.49 -1.71
N VAL A 115 -8.28 10.23 -0.83
CA VAL A 115 -8.17 8.94 -0.13
C VAL A 115 -9.48 8.69 0.62
N PRO A 116 -10.11 7.50 0.47
CA PRO A 116 -11.34 7.18 1.18
C PRO A 116 -11.10 7.17 2.70
N ALA A 117 -12.14 7.43 3.50
CA ALA A 117 -12.04 7.37 4.96
C ALA A 117 -11.52 6.01 5.46
N GLU A 118 -11.98 4.92 4.84
CA GLU A 118 -11.53 3.55 5.13
C GLU A 118 -10.86 2.93 3.90
N PRO A 119 -9.54 3.15 3.69
CA PRO A 119 -8.77 2.38 2.72
C PRO A 119 -8.57 0.96 3.25
N ASP A 120 -8.54 -0.03 2.36
CA ASP A 120 -8.45 -1.44 2.78
C ASP A 120 -7.03 -1.87 3.13
N PHE A 121 -6.04 -1.16 2.60
CA PHE A 121 -4.63 -1.48 2.84
C PHE A 121 -3.75 -0.24 2.80
N LEU A 122 -2.93 -0.07 3.82
CA LEU A 122 -1.83 0.90 3.85
C LEU A 122 -0.57 0.16 4.24
N ILE A 123 0.48 0.30 3.43
CA ILE A 123 1.83 -0.09 3.81
C ILE A 123 2.66 1.16 4.09
N ILE A 124 3.29 1.17 5.26
CA ILE A 124 4.22 2.20 5.72
C ILE A 124 5.59 1.56 5.66
N ASP A 125 6.36 1.91 4.64
CA ASP A 125 7.77 1.58 4.51
C ASP A 125 8.49 2.88 4.14
N ILE A 126 8.80 3.66 5.17
CA ILE A 126 9.56 4.90 5.02
C ILE A 126 10.83 4.77 5.85
N ASP A 127 11.94 5.31 5.36
CA ASP A 127 13.24 5.19 6.03
C ASP A 127 13.32 6.09 7.29
N GLY A 128 12.42 5.87 8.26
CA GLY A 128 12.25 6.62 9.50
C GLY A 128 10.94 7.39 9.59
N ASN A 129 10.58 7.78 10.82
CA ASN A 129 9.34 8.50 11.18
C ASN A 129 8.04 7.66 11.07
N ASP A 130 8.13 6.37 10.74
CA ASP A 130 7.01 5.44 10.54
C ASP A 130 6.01 5.47 11.69
N TYR A 131 6.52 5.38 12.92
CA TYR A 131 5.71 5.38 14.13
C TYR A 131 4.91 6.68 14.29
N HIS A 132 5.54 7.83 14.02
CA HIS A 132 4.89 9.11 14.19
C HIS A 132 3.86 9.38 13.09
N VAL A 133 4.16 8.96 11.86
CA VAL A 133 3.22 8.99 10.74
C VAL A 133 2.03 8.09 11.03
N TRP A 134 2.27 6.83 11.41
CA TRP A 134 1.19 5.92 11.78
C TRP A 134 0.31 6.48 12.89
N LYS A 135 0.93 7.09 13.91
CA LYS A 135 0.20 7.69 15.04
C LYS A 135 -0.61 8.93 14.65
N SER A 136 -0.22 9.66 13.61
CA SER A 136 -0.93 10.87 13.18
C SER A 136 -2.08 10.58 12.22
N LEU A 137 -2.22 9.34 11.73
CA LEU A 137 -3.35 8.93 10.92
C LEU A 137 -4.65 9.00 11.74
N VAL A 138 -5.58 9.83 11.28
CA VAL A 138 -6.88 10.08 11.93
C VAL A 138 -8.06 9.97 10.96
N ASN A 139 -7.77 9.65 9.70
CA ASN A 139 -8.72 9.45 8.60
C ASN A 139 -10.07 8.84 9.04
#